data_AF-A0AAE9IAD2-F1
#
_entry.id   AF-A0AAE9IAD2-F1
#
_cell.length_a   1.000
_cell.length_b   1.000
_cell.length_c   1.000
_cell.angle_alpha   90.00
_cell.angle_beta   90.00
_cell.angle_gamma   90.00
#
_symmetry.space_group_name_H-M   'P 1'
#
loop_
_entity.id
_entity.type
_entity.pdbx_description
1 polymer ?
#
loop_
_entity_poly.entity_id
_entity_poly.type
_entity_poly.pdbx_seq_one_letter_code
_entity_poly.pdbx_strand_id
1 'polypeptide(L)'
;MEQASRSYALEIYNGLLQGTTADMLIDKSPRYYTVLEFIDLLFPAARRLWLIRNPLAIVASFKKVNQLRNGRFQLLEELGSPHFNMKMTDITVGLFRYAHYFAKPHPLAYPLRYEQLVSNPTMEIEKLCGFLGIKYELGMEKYGNFADTPKSSLFYSMGAGDPFVGEHEQAHQDSVHSWQHLLSKTEIELYCRSIGSRMFRQLGYAEELEQAEQMTGVRFEDEPDIELLSRRTQQFLQQSGFEWKAAYRMLEEQDADNRELVINATRHAAPQDPARMHVDQIVNDRRIQSLENRLAHSYEERNRLIAQLQSYQRPNQGLRYRSLFARKLGRLASVVLSSIGKEKGGRT
;
A
#
# COMPACT_ATOMS: atom_id res chain seq x y z
N MET A 1 7.38 10.84 29.60
CA MET A 1 7.73 10.26 28.29
C MET A 1 6.68 10.63 27.23
N GLU A 2 5.39 10.42 27.52
CA GLU A 2 4.27 10.71 26.60
C GLU A 2 4.24 12.15 26.08
N GLN A 3 4.38 13.15 26.96
CA GLN A 3 4.44 14.56 26.55
C GLN A 3 5.62 14.85 25.62
N ALA A 4 6.79 14.26 25.87
CA ALA A 4 7.96 14.44 25.00
C ALA A 4 7.73 13.80 23.62
N SER A 5 7.15 12.60 23.59
CA SER A 5 6.75 11.93 22.34
C SER A 5 5.71 12.75 21.56
N ARG A 6 4.73 13.33 22.26
CA ARG A 6 3.70 14.18 21.64
C ARG A 6 4.30 15.45 21.06
N SER A 7 5.13 16.16 21.81
CA SER A 7 5.81 17.36 21.34
C SER A 7 6.70 17.06 20.14
N TYR A 8 7.43 15.94 20.17
CA TYR A 8 8.25 15.51 19.05
C TYR A 8 7.43 15.23 17.79
N ALA A 9 6.32 14.49 17.93
CA ALA A 9 5.43 14.20 16.80
C ALA A 9 4.76 15.47 16.25
N LEU A 10 4.33 16.39 17.13
CA LEU A 10 3.78 17.69 16.72
C LEU A 10 4.80 18.54 15.96
N GLU A 11 6.06 18.56 16.39
CA GLU A 11 7.10 19.31 15.68
C GLU A 11 7.29 18.78 14.26
N ILE A 12 7.31 17.44 14.08
CA ILE A 12 7.39 16.84 12.74
C ILE A 12 6.15 17.20 11.91
N TYR A 13 4.95 16.93 12.43
CA TYR A 13 3.73 17.13 11.64
C TYR A 13 3.47 18.61 11.33
N ASN A 14 3.73 19.51 12.27
CA ASN A 14 3.64 20.96 12.02
C ASN A 14 4.72 21.41 11.02
N GLY A 15 5.93 20.85 11.10
CA GLY A 15 6.99 21.08 10.13
C GLY A 15 6.62 20.63 8.70
N LEU A 16 5.77 19.61 8.55
CA LEU A 16 5.22 19.20 7.25
C LEU A 16 4.17 20.17 6.70
N LEU A 17 3.47 20.89 7.59
CA LEU A 17 2.50 21.93 7.20
C LEU A 17 3.18 23.27 6.89
N GLN A 18 4.34 23.55 7.51
CA GLN A 18 5.11 24.78 7.26
C GLN A 18 5.44 24.96 5.77
N GLY A 19 5.10 26.13 5.24
CA GLY A 19 5.31 26.47 3.82
C GLY A 19 4.28 25.87 2.87
N THR A 20 3.22 25.23 3.37
CA THR A 20 2.07 24.80 2.58
C THR A 20 0.84 25.65 2.88
N THR A 21 -0.18 25.59 2.02
CA THR A 21 -1.51 26.17 2.28
C THR A 21 -2.47 25.18 2.96
N ALA A 22 -1.99 23.99 3.32
CA ALA A 22 -2.81 22.97 3.96
C ALA A 22 -3.01 23.30 5.45
N ASP A 23 -4.23 23.08 5.92
CA ASP A 23 -4.67 23.26 7.31
C ASP A 23 -4.83 21.94 8.05
N MET A 24 -4.80 20.82 7.31
CA MET A 24 -4.97 19.47 7.83
C MET A 24 -3.93 18.51 7.26
N LEU A 25 -3.38 17.68 8.14
CA LEU A 25 -2.49 16.59 7.75
C LEU A 25 -3.25 15.25 7.79
N ILE A 26 -3.17 14.50 6.69
CA ILE A 26 -3.66 13.13 6.60
C ILE A 26 -2.45 12.22 6.55
N ASP A 27 -2.23 11.46 7.62
CA ASP A 27 -1.18 10.45 7.68
C ASP A 27 -1.78 9.07 7.40
N LYS A 28 -1.24 8.35 6.42
CA LYS A 28 -1.77 7.07 5.96
C LYS A 28 -0.70 6.01 6.04
N SER A 29 -0.93 5.02 6.90
CA SER A 29 -0.18 3.77 6.93
C SER A 29 -1.14 2.58 7.02
N PRO A 30 -1.01 1.56 6.14
CA PRO A 30 -1.77 0.33 6.31
C PRO A 30 -1.36 -0.44 7.58
N ARG A 31 -0.23 -0.08 8.22
CA ARG A 31 0.32 -0.76 9.39
C ARG A 31 0.15 0.01 10.69
N TYR A 32 -0.73 1.01 10.76
CA TYR A 32 -1.04 1.63 12.06
C TYR A 32 -1.62 0.67 13.07
N TYR A 33 -2.12 -0.49 12.63
CA TYR A 33 -2.42 -1.57 13.55
C TYR A 33 -1.28 -1.76 14.53
N THR A 34 0.02 -1.59 14.19
CA THR A 34 1.14 -1.80 15.13
C THR A 34 1.18 -0.85 16.33
N VAL A 35 0.62 0.36 16.23
CA VAL A 35 0.81 1.48 17.18
C VAL A 35 -0.49 2.22 17.55
N LEU A 36 -1.64 1.56 17.48
CA LEU A 36 -2.96 2.18 17.72
C LEU A 36 -3.06 2.89 19.08
N GLU A 37 -2.62 2.22 20.15
CA GLU A 37 -2.60 2.72 21.52
C GLU A 37 -1.80 4.03 21.61
N PHE A 38 -0.69 4.09 20.88
CA PHE A 38 0.18 5.25 20.87
C PHE A 38 -0.45 6.41 20.08
N ILE A 39 -1.14 6.12 18.98
CA ILE A 39 -1.88 7.14 18.22
C ILE A 39 -2.99 7.75 19.07
N ASP A 40 -3.77 6.94 19.79
CA ASP A 40 -4.83 7.43 20.67
C ASP A 40 -4.30 8.25 21.83
N LEU A 41 -3.18 7.84 22.39
CA LEU A 41 -2.51 8.57 23.47
C LEU A 41 -1.98 9.92 23.01
N LEU A 42 -1.31 10.00 21.85
CA LEU A 42 -0.70 11.23 21.38
C LEU A 42 -1.72 12.19 20.74
N PHE A 43 -2.71 11.64 20.03
CA PHE A 43 -3.68 12.37 19.23
C PHE A 43 -5.11 11.90 19.52
N PRO A 44 -5.63 12.17 20.73
CA PRO A 44 -6.98 11.76 21.13
C PRO A 44 -8.03 12.33 20.16
N ALA A 45 -7.91 13.60 19.80
CA ALA A 45 -8.84 14.29 18.89
C ALA A 45 -8.67 13.97 17.39
N ALA A 46 -7.72 13.10 17.00
CA ALA A 46 -7.56 12.78 15.57
C ALA A 46 -8.81 12.10 15.00
N ARG A 47 -9.08 12.30 13.71
CA ARG A 47 -10.11 11.52 13.01
C ARG A 47 -9.47 10.27 12.41
N ARG A 48 -10.12 9.12 12.58
CA ARG A 48 -9.67 7.83 12.08
C ARG A 48 -10.51 7.43 10.87
N LEU A 49 -9.84 7.14 9.76
CA LEU A 49 -10.47 6.58 8.57
C LEU A 49 -10.21 5.07 8.55
N TRP A 50 -11.28 4.29 8.61
CA TRP A 50 -11.20 2.84 8.51
C TRP A 50 -11.55 2.41 7.09
N LEU A 51 -10.54 2.27 6.24
CA LEU A 51 -10.72 1.76 4.88
C LEU A 51 -10.84 0.22 4.92
N ILE A 52 -12.02 -0.28 4.56
CA ILE A 52 -12.39 -1.68 4.62
C ILE A 52 -12.46 -2.22 3.20
N ARG A 53 -11.94 -3.43 2.98
CA ARG A 53 -12.01 -4.14 1.71
C ARG A 53 -12.24 -5.62 1.96
N ASN A 54 -12.87 -6.32 1.01
CA ASN A 54 -13.05 -7.77 1.08
C ASN A 54 -11.70 -8.47 1.38
N PRO A 55 -11.60 -9.27 2.47
CA PRO A 55 -10.37 -9.98 2.83
C PRO A 55 -9.76 -10.80 1.67
N LEU A 56 -10.58 -11.44 0.83
CA LEU A 56 -10.10 -12.21 -0.32
C LEU A 56 -9.52 -11.30 -1.42
N ALA A 57 -10.13 -10.13 -1.65
CA ALA A 57 -9.62 -9.14 -2.60
C ALA A 57 -8.27 -8.54 -2.14
N ILE A 58 -8.07 -8.39 -0.83
CA ILE A 58 -6.78 -7.97 -0.26
C ILE A 58 -5.71 -9.02 -0.58
N VAL A 59 -5.96 -10.30 -0.28
CA VAL A 59 -4.98 -11.38 -0.54
C VAL A 59 -4.66 -11.49 -2.02
N ALA A 60 -5.67 -11.40 -2.89
CA ALA A 60 -5.48 -11.39 -4.34
C ALA A 60 -4.59 -10.21 -4.80
N SER A 61 -4.77 -9.03 -4.21
CA SER A 61 -3.93 -7.86 -4.49
C SER A 61 -2.47 -8.08 -4.05
N PHE A 62 -2.24 -8.63 -2.85
CA PHE A 62 -0.89 -8.99 -2.40
C PHE A 62 -0.22 -9.97 -3.37
N LYS A 63 -0.93 -11.00 -3.82
CA LYS A 63 -0.42 -11.95 -4.81
C LYS A 63 -0.03 -11.27 -6.12
N LYS A 64 -0.91 -10.45 -6.71
CA LYS A 64 -0.65 -9.70 -7.94
C LYS A 64 0.57 -8.77 -7.83
N VAL A 65 0.62 -7.94 -6.78
CA VAL A 65 1.71 -6.97 -6.56
C VAL A 65 3.06 -7.67 -6.42
N ASN A 66 3.12 -8.79 -5.70
CA ASN A 66 4.37 -9.50 -5.48
C ASN A 66 4.88 -10.22 -6.72
N GLN A 67 3.98 -10.84 -7.50
CA GLN A 67 4.34 -11.44 -8.80
C GLN A 67 5.02 -10.42 -9.73
N LEU A 68 4.49 -9.19 -9.77
CA LEU A 68 5.04 -8.11 -10.60
C LEU A 68 6.38 -7.55 -10.08
N ARG A 69 6.66 -7.69 -8.78
CA ARG A 69 7.94 -7.30 -8.18
C ARG A 69 9.01 -8.39 -8.22
N ASN A 70 8.80 -9.46 -8.99
CA ASN A 70 9.63 -10.68 -8.99
C ASN A 70 9.76 -11.30 -7.58
N GLY A 71 8.84 -10.98 -6.67
CA GLY A 71 8.77 -11.56 -5.35
C GLY A 71 8.06 -12.90 -5.41
N ARG A 72 8.55 -13.87 -4.63
CA ARG A 72 7.76 -15.07 -4.32
C ARG A 72 6.76 -14.67 -3.23
N PHE A 73 5.49 -14.52 -3.61
CA PHE A 73 4.39 -14.53 -2.66
C PHE A 73 3.62 -15.82 -2.85
N GLN A 74 3.83 -16.75 -1.94
CA GLN A 74 3.19 -18.07 -1.99
C GLN A 74 2.29 -18.20 -0.78
N LEU A 75 1.02 -17.82 -0.93
CA LEU A 75 0.07 -17.75 0.18
C LEU A 75 0.02 -19.05 0.99
N LEU A 76 -0.04 -20.20 0.32
CA LEU A 76 -0.08 -21.51 0.95
C LEU A 76 1.17 -21.79 1.81
N GLU A 77 2.35 -21.52 1.26
CA GLU A 77 3.62 -21.74 1.97
C GLU A 77 3.80 -20.74 3.12
N GLU A 78 3.48 -19.47 2.88
CA GLU A 78 3.72 -18.38 3.81
C GLU A 78 2.75 -18.40 5.00
N LEU A 79 1.49 -18.79 4.81
CA LEU A 79 0.54 -18.95 5.92
C LEU A 79 0.98 -20.07 6.85
N GLY A 80 1.46 -21.20 6.32
CA GLY A 80 1.99 -22.32 7.11
C GLY A 80 3.41 -22.13 7.66
N SER A 81 4.19 -21.19 7.11
CA SER A 81 5.62 -21.05 7.42
C SER A 81 5.90 -20.72 8.89
N PRO A 82 6.91 -21.33 9.54
CA PRO A 82 7.32 -20.96 10.89
C PRO A 82 8.08 -19.61 10.93
N HIS A 83 8.39 -19.00 9.78
CA HIS A 83 9.15 -17.74 9.73
C HIS A 83 8.24 -16.51 9.81
N PHE A 84 8.79 -15.44 10.38
CA PHE A 84 8.10 -14.15 10.44
C PHE A 84 7.97 -13.55 9.03
N ASN A 85 6.75 -13.11 8.70
CA ASN A 85 6.45 -12.44 7.44
C ASN A 85 5.46 -11.30 7.71
N MET A 86 5.91 -10.07 7.43
CA MET A 86 5.10 -8.88 7.65
C MET A 86 3.82 -8.89 6.79
N LYS A 87 3.86 -9.39 5.55
CA LYS A 87 2.68 -9.44 4.67
C LYS A 87 1.64 -10.41 5.21
N MET A 88 2.08 -11.54 5.77
CA MET A 88 1.18 -12.47 6.45
C MET A 88 0.59 -11.84 7.71
N THR A 89 1.38 -11.06 8.43
CA THR A 89 0.89 -10.30 9.59
C THR A 89 -0.18 -9.29 9.16
N ASP A 90 0.01 -8.56 8.06
CA ASP A 90 -0.94 -7.58 7.53
C ASP A 90 -2.33 -8.21 7.27
N ILE A 91 -2.38 -9.38 6.61
CA ILE A 91 -3.62 -10.05 6.22
C ILE A 91 -4.22 -10.95 7.32
N THR A 92 -3.51 -11.19 8.42
CA THR A 92 -4.01 -11.98 9.56
C THR A 92 -4.14 -11.10 10.80
N VAL A 93 -3.13 -11.08 11.65
CA VAL A 93 -3.12 -10.39 12.95
C VAL A 93 -3.45 -8.90 12.81
N GLY A 94 -2.93 -8.21 11.78
CA GLY A 94 -3.22 -6.81 11.52
C GLY A 94 -4.69 -6.55 11.19
N LEU A 95 -5.30 -7.40 10.36
CA LEU A 95 -6.74 -7.36 10.05
C LEU A 95 -7.56 -7.53 11.33
N PHE A 96 -7.24 -8.54 12.14
CA PHE A 96 -7.92 -8.76 13.43
C PHE A 96 -7.77 -7.55 14.34
N ARG A 97 -6.58 -6.95 14.42
CA ARG A 97 -6.36 -5.80 15.29
C ARG A 97 -7.18 -4.59 14.85
N TYR A 98 -7.30 -4.30 13.55
CA TYR A 98 -8.20 -3.26 13.09
C TYR A 98 -9.68 -3.58 13.36
N ALA A 99 -10.10 -4.83 13.12
CA ALA A 99 -11.48 -5.25 13.39
C ALA A 99 -11.85 -5.08 14.87
N HIS A 100 -10.92 -5.39 15.79
CA HIS A 100 -11.11 -5.15 17.22
C HIS A 100 -11.13 -3.66 17.55
N TYR A 101 -10.20 -2.89 16.97
CA TYR A 101 -10.07 -1.47 17.22
C TYR A 101 -11.34 -0.68 16.85
N PHE A 102 -11.92 -1.00 15.70
CA PHE A 102 -13.15 -0.39 15.17
C PHE A 102 -14.43 -1.18 15.48
N ALA A 103 -14.40 -2.12 16.43
CA ALA A 103 -15.54 -3.00 16.73
C ALA A 103 -16.78 -2.25 17.24
N LYS A 104 -16.62 -1.00 17.70
CA LYS A 104 -17.71 -0.14 18.14
C LYS A 104 -17.72 1.15 17.31
N PRO A 105 -18.91 1.69 16.98
CA PRO A 105 -19.01 3.02 16.40
C PRO A 105 -18.35 4.06 17.30
N HIS A 106 -17.71 5.06 16.70
CA HIS A 106 -17.07 6.16 17.42
C HIS A 106 -17.21 7.47 16.63
N PRO A 107 -17.50 8.63 17.27
CA PRO A 107 -17.68 9.90 16.56
C PRO A 107 -16.45 10.37 15.76
N LEU A 108 -15.26 9.96 16.19
CA LEU A 108 -13.99 10.24 15.52
C LEU A 108 -13.55 9.11 14.57
N ALA A 109 -14.39 8.11 14.30
CA ALA A 109 -14.08 7.05 13.34
C ALA A 109 -15.08 7.06 12.17
N TYR A 110 -14.57 6.92 10.95
CA TYR A 110 -15.38 6.82 9.75
C TYR A 110 -15.06 5.54 8.98
N PRO A 111 -15.99 4.57 8.91
CA PRO A 111 -15.84 3.40 8.07
C PRO A 111 -16.05 3.77 6.60
N LEU A 112 -15.09 3.42 5.75
CA LEU A 112 -15.12 3.64 4.31
C LEU A 112 -14.94 2.30 3.60
N ARG A 113 -15.96 1.84 2.88
CA ARG A 113 -15.86 0.60 2.10
C ARG A 113 -15.22 0.88 0.75
N TYR A 114 -14.16 0.13 0.44
CA TYR A 114 -13.44 0.22 -0.82
C TYR A 114 -14.38 0.03 -2.00
N GLU A 115 -15.27 -0.96 -1.94
CA GLU A 115 -16.20 -1.29 -3.02
C GLU A 115 -17.18 -0.13 -3.28
N GLN A 116 -17.69 0.51 -2.22
CA GLN A 116 -18.53 1.71 -2.37
C GLN A 116 -17.74 2.90 -2.92
N LEU A 117 -16.51 3.09 -2.44
CA LEU A 117 -15.63 4.17 -2.90
C LEU A 117 -15.32 4.05 -4.40
N VAL A 118 -15.05 2.85 -4.91
CA VAL A 118 -14.73 2.68 -6.34
C VAL A 118 -15.97 2.68 -7.24
N SER A 119 -17.14 2.30 -6.72
CA SER A 119 -18.40 2.34 -7.48
C SER A 119 -19.02 3.74 -7.51
N ASN A 120 -18.90 4.52 -6.44
CA ASN A 120 -19.50 5.86 -6.30
C ASN A 120 -18.50 6.88 -5.72
N PRO A 121 -17.36 7.15 -6.40
CA PRO A 121 -16.25 7.90 -5.82
C PRO A 121 -16.63 9.32 -5.39
N THR A 122 -17.34 10.08 -6.24
CA THR A 122 -17.76 11.45 -5.91
C THR A 122 -18.59 11.48 -4.62
N MET A 123 -19.61 10.63 -4.52
CA MET A 123 -20.51 10.58 -3.36
C MET A 123 -19.76 10.18 -2.08
N GLU A 124 -18.91 9.15 -2.13
CA GLU A 124 -18.18 8.67 -0.95
C GLU A 124 -17.10 9.67 -0.50
N ILE A 125 -16.46 10.38 -1.44
CA ILE A 125 -15.51 11.44 -1.11
C ILE A 125 -16.23 12.67 -0.54
N GLU A 126 -17.41 13.05 -1.03
CA GLU A 126 -18.21 14.13 -0.44
C GLU A 126 -18.58 13.83 1.02
N LYS A 127 -19.04 12.60 1.31
CA LYS A 127 -19.32 12.16 2.69
C LYS A 127 -18.07 12.19 3.57
N LEU A 128 -16.94 11.72 3.03
CA LEU A 128 -15.65 11.75 3.72
C LEU A 128 -15.21 13.18 4.04
N CYS A 129 -15.34 14.12 3.09
CA CYS A 129 -15.08 15.54 3.31
C CYS A 129 -15.96 16.09 4.43
N GLY A 130 -17.25 15.74 4.44
CA GLY A 130 -18.18 16.10 5.53
C GLY A 130 -17.71 15.60 6.90
N PHE A 131 -17.28 14.34 7.00
CA PHE A 131 -16.72 13.78 8.24
C PHE A 131 -15.44 14.49 8.69
N LEU A 132 -14.54 14.80 7.75
CA LEU A 132 -13.31 15.54 8.01
C LEU A 132 -13.57 17.03 8.29
N GLY A 133 -14.76 17.55 8.01
CA GLY A 133 -15.07 18.96 8.15
C GLY A 133 -14.33 19.85 7.13
N ILE A 134 -13.98 19.30 5.97
CA ILE A 134 -13.37 20.03 4.86
C ILE A 134 -14.36 20.19 3.72
N LYS A 135 -14.15 21.20 2.87
CA LYS A 135 -14.97 21.43 1.69
C LYS A 135 -14.62 20.42 0.60
N TYR A 136 -15.63 19.81 -0.01
CA TYR A 136 -15.44 19.02 -1.22
C TYR A 136 -15.01 19.93 -2.39
N GLU A 137 -13.96 19.52 -3.10
CA GLU A 137 -13.48 20.17 -4.31
C GLU A 137 -13.89 19.33 -5.52
N LEU A 138 -14.57 19.95 -6.48
CA LEU A 138 -15.10 19.26 -7.65
C LEU A 138 -13.97 18.54 -8.42
N GLY A 139 -14.10 17.23 -8.57
CA GLY A 139 -13.14 16.41 -9.29
C GLY A 139 -11.93 15.95 -8.44
N MET A 140 -11.94 16.14 -7.12
CA MET A 140 -10.85 15.67 -6.25
C MET A 140 -10.70 14.13 -6.23
N GLU A 141 -11.73 13.39 -6.64
CA GLU A 141 -11.66 11.94 -6.87
C GLU A 141 -10.82 11.56 -8.09
N LYS A 142 -10.57 12.50 -9.02
CA LYS A 142 -9.74 12.31 -10.21
C LYS A 142 -8.29 12.61 -9.90
N TYR A 143 -7.73 11.84 -8.98
CA TYR A 143 -6.38 12.06 -8.45
C TYR A 143 -5.29 12.03 -9.53
N GLY A 144 -5.48 11.30 -10.63
CA GLY A 144 -4.48 11.24 -11.71
C GLY A 144 -4.33 12.54 -12.49
N ASN A 145 -5.33 13.42 -12.48
CA ASN A 145 -5.21 14.78 -13.04
C ASN A 145 -4.13 15.62 -12.32
N PHE A 146 -3.75 15.20 -11.11
CA PHE A 146 -2.73 15.86 -10.31
C PHE A 146 -1.39 15.12 -10.32
N ALA A 147 -1.23 14.03 -11.09
CA ALA A 147 -0.05 13.17 -11.06
C ALA A 147 1.26 13.92 -11.38
N ASP A 148 1.20 14.91 -12.27
CA ASP A 148 2.36 15.72 -12.71
C ASP A 148 2.61 16.96 -11.82
N THR A 149 1.89 17.10 -10.71
CA THR A 149 2.13 18.23 -9.79
C THR A 149 3.35 17.96 -8.90
N PRO A 150 4.07 19.01 -8.44
CA PRO A 150 5.16 18.84 -7.48
C PRO A 150 4.76 18.06 -6.22
N LYS A 151 3.50 18.23 -5.78
CA LYS A 151 2.93 17.53 -4.62
C LYS A 151 2.80 16.02 -4.87
N SER A 152 2.35 15.63 -6.06
CA SER A 152 2.27 14.22 -6.45
C SER A 152 3.63 13.62 -6.73
N SER A 153 4.57 14.37 -7.32
CA SER A 153 5.96 13.93 -7.47
C SER A 153 6.61 13.61 -6.12
N LEU A 154 6.32 14.41 -5.08
CA LEU A 154 6.73 14.08 -3.71
C LEU A 154 6.12 12.76 -3.23
N PHE A 155 4.81 12.56 -3.43
CA PHE A 155 4.12 11.30 -3.08
C PHE A 155 4.73 10.08 -3.77
N TYR A 156 4.92 10.11 -5.08
CA TYR A 156 5.51 9.00 -5.84
C TYR A 156 6.98 8.77 -5.49
N SER A 157 7.75 9.82 -5.18
CA SER A 157 9.17 9.71 -4.80
C SER A 157 9.41 9.08 -3.43
N MET A 158 8.37 8.85 -2.62
CA MET A 158 8.52 8.21 -1.31
C MET A 158 8.72 6.69 -1.41
N GLY A 159 8.57 6.06 -2.60
CA GLY A 159 8.76 4.61 -2.78
C GLY A 159 7.78 3.73 -1.98
N ALA A 160 6.80 4.35 -1.33
CA ALA A 160 5.84 3.73 -0.43
C ALA A 160 4.42 3.95 -0.96
N GLY A 161 3.62 2.88 -1.01
CA GLY A 161 2.27 2.92 -1.55
C GLY A 161 2.03 1.88 -2.64
N ASP A 162 0.89 1.99 -3.31
CA ASP A 162 0.52 1.13 -4.42
C ASP A 162 1.28 1.55 -5.68
N PRO A 163 2.12 0.67 -6.29
CA PRO A 163 2.83 1.00 -7.53
C PRO A 163 1.89 1.29 -8.71
N PHE A 164 0.63 0.86 -8.67
CA PHE A 164 -0.32 1.01 -9.77
C PHE A 164 -1.14 2.30 -9.70
N VAL A 165 -1.04 3.09 -8.63
CA VAL A 165 -1.88 4.28 -8.47
C VAL A 165 -1.63 5.33 -9.55
N GLY A 166 -0.42 5.39 -10.12
CA GLY A 166 -0.10 6.28 -11.24
C GLY A 166 -0.63 5.81 -12.60
N GLU A 167 -1.16 4.59 -12.72
CA GLU A 167 -1.69 4.03 -13.98
C GLU A 167 -3.16 4.38 -14.20
N HIS A 168 -3.80 5.05 -13.24
CA HIS A 168 -5.24 5.32 -13.25
C HIS A 168 -5.53 6.80 -12.97
N GLU A 169 -6.46 7.38 -13.74
CA GLU A 169 -6.89 8.77 -13.54
C GLU A 169 -7.81 8.93 -12.32
N GLN A 170 -8.53 7.86 -11.96
CA GLN A 170 -9.50 7.81 -10.88
C GLN A 170 -9.68 6.39 -10.36
N ALA A 171 -10.43 6.24 -9.27
CA ALA A 171 -10.84 4.96 -8.72
C ALA A 171 -11.55 4.08 -9.77
N HIS A 172 -11.28 2.77 -9.75
CA HIS A 172 -11.78 1.82 -10.74
C HIS A 172 -12.20 0.50 -10.06
N GLN A 173 -13.11 -0.24 -10.71
CA GLN A 173 -13.74 -1.43 -10.12
C GLN A 173 -13.03 -2.75 -10.46
N ASP A 174 -11.98 -2.73 -11.28
CA ASP A 174 -11.34 -3.95 -11.81
C ASP A 174 -10.80 -4.88 -10.72
N SER A 175 -10.48 -4.32 -9.54
CA SER A 175 -9.91 -5.08 -8.43
C SER A 175 -10.95 -5.56 -7.40
N VAL A 176 -12.24 -5.25 -7.57
CA VAL A 176 -13.30 -5.63 -6.62
C VAL A 176 -13.48 -7.16 -6.60
N HIS A 177 -13.68 -7.75 -7.77
CA HIS A 177 -13.92 -9.19 -7.93
C HIS A 177 -12.66 -9.97 -8.35
N SER A 178 -11.48 -9.36 -8.27
CA SER A 178 -10.26 -9.97 -8.81
C SER A 178 -9.85 -11.25 -8.10
N TRP A 179 -10.27 -11.42 -6.84
CA TRP A 179 -9.99 -12.62 -6.06
C TRP A 179 -10.59 -13.90 -6.66
N GLN A 180 -11.70 -13.79 -7.38
CA GLN A 180 -12.40 -14.94 -7.98
C GLN A 180 -11.55 -15.65 -9.05
N HIS A 181 -10.63 -14.94 -9.70
CA HIS A 181 -9.79 -15.48 -10.76
C HIS A 181 -8.29 -15.49 -10.44
N LEU A 182 -7.83 -14.68 -9.48
CA LEU A 182 -6.42 -14.64 -9.07
C LEU A 182 -6.07 -15.68 -8.00
N LEU A 183 -7.05 -16.09 -7.18
CA LEU A 183 -6.86 -17.11 -6.15
C LEU A 183 -7.37 -18.46 -6.64
N SER A 184 -6.58 -19.50 -6.38
CA SER A 184 -7.02 -20.88 -6.53
C SER A 184 -8.02 -21.26 -5.44
N LYS A 185 -8.81 -22.31 -5.67
CA LYS A 185 -9.75 -22.83 -4.66
C LYS A 185 -9.06 -23.17 -3.34
N THR A 186 -7.88 -23.78 -3.39
CA THR A 186 -7.09 -24.14 -2.21
C THR A 186 -6.60 -22.91 -1.45
N GLU A 187 -6.22 -21.83 -2.14
CA GLU A 187 -5.83 -20.57 -1.52
C GLU A 187 -7.03 -19.89 -0.82
N ILE A 188 -8.19 -19.87 -1.48
CA ILE A 188 -9.44 -19.35 -0.90
C ILE A 188 -9.80 -20.14 0.36
N GLU A 189 -9.82 -21.47 0.25
CA GLU A 189 -10.17 -22.35 1.35
C GLU A 189 -9.22 -22.16 2.55
N LEU A 190 -7.91 -22.19 2.32
CA LEU A 190 -6.91 -22.04 3.38
C LEU A 190 -7.07 -20.68 4.09
N TYR A 191 -7.23 -19.61 3.33
CA TYR A 191 -7.34 -18.28 3.92
C TYR A 191 -8.66 -18.08 4.67
N CYS A 192 -9.78 -18.55 4.12
CA CYS A 192 -11.08 -18.51 4.80
C CYS A 192 -11.05 -19.30 6.13
N ARG A 193 -10.41 -20.47 6.17
CA ARG A 193 -10.18 -21.22 7.42
C ARG A 193 -9.27 -20.47 8.39
N SER A 194 -8.27 -19.75 7.86
CA SER A 194 -7.30 -19.01 8.69
C SER A 194 -7.96 -17.86 9.47
N ILE A 195 -8.88 -17.11 8.83
CA ILE A 195 -9.52 -15.93 9.45
C ILE A 195 -10.95 -16.16 9.96
N GLY A 196 -11.55 -17.31 9.64
CA GLY A 196 -12.90 -17.67 10.08
C GLY A 196 -14.01 -16.88 9.37
N SER A 197 -15.19 -17.48 9.27
CA SER A 197 -16.34 -16.88 8.59
C SER A 197 -16.91 -15.67 9.34
N ARG A 198 -16.76 -15.63 10.68
CA ARG A 198 -17.19 -14.50 11.51
C ARG A 198 -16.53 -13.19 11.10
N MET A 199 -15.24 -13.23 10.74
CA MET A 199 -14.51 -12.03 10.29
C MET A 199 -15.15 -11.43 9.04
N PHE A 200 -15.49 -12.26 8.04
CA PHE A 200 -16.18 -11.80 6.83
C PHE A 200 -17.52 -11.15 7.17
N ARG A 201 -18.34 -11.78 8.03
CA ARG A 201 -19.64 -11.23 8.41
C ARG A 201 -19.51 -9.91 9.19
N GLN A 202 -18.55 -9.81 10.10
CA GLN A 202 -18.27 -8.59 10.86
C GLN A 202 -17.86 -7.42 9.97
N LEU A 203 -17.07 -7.69 8.93
CA LEU A 203 -16.69 -6.70 7.93
C LEU A 203 -17.80 -6.44 6.89
N GLY A 204 -18.89 -7.20 6.93
CA GLY A 204 -20.03 -7.10 6.02
C GLY A 204 -19.74 -7.62 4.61
N TYR A 205 -19.05 -8.76 4.52
CA TYR A 205 -18.75 -9.51 3.30
C TYR A 205 -19.34 -10.93 3.36
N ALA A 206 -20.59 -11.03 3.81
CA ALA A 206 -21.29 -12.31 3.92
C ALA A 206 -21.60 -12.93 2.53
N GLU A 207 -21.85 -12.09 1.52
CA GLU A 207 -22.12 -12.53 0.15
C GLU A 207 -20.86 -13.10 -0.51
N GLU A 208 -19.70 -12.46 -0.33
CA GLU A 208 -18.44 -12.95 -0.87
C GLU A 208 -17.94 -14.20 -0.14
N LEU A 209 -18.25 -14.33 1.15
CA LEU A 209 -18.08 -15.58 1.87
C LEU A 209 -18.92 -16.69 1.24
N GLU A 210 -20.20 -16.45 0.97
CA GLU A 210 -21.07 -17.46 0.33
C GLU A 210 -20.53 -17.86 -1.06
N GLN A 211 -20.06 -16.89 -1.86
CA GLN A 211 -19.40 -17.17 -3.14
C GLN A 211 -18.15 -18.03 -2.95
N ALA A 212 -17.32 -17.74 -1.94
CA ALA A 212 -16.14 -18.54 -1.64
C ALA A 212 -16.51 -19.99 -1.25
N GLU A 213 -17.58 -20.17 -0.48
CA GLU A 213 -18.10 -21.50 -0.10
C GLU A 213 -18.63 -22.25 -1.32
N GLN A 214 -19.33 -21.58 -2.25
CA GLN A 214 -19.78 -22.18 -3.51
C GLN A 214 -18.61 -22.58 -4.42
N MET A 215 -17.58 -21.73 -4.52
CA MET A 215 -16.40 -22.00 -5.36
C MET A 215 -15.56 -23.16 -4.84
N THR A 216 -15.39 -23.25 -3.52
CA THR A 216 -14.57 -24.27 -2.85
C THR A 216 -15.35 -25.56 -2.57
N GLY A 217 -16.67 -25.48 -2.41
CA GLY A 217 -17.51 -26.59 -1.98
C GLY A 217 -17.42 -26.87 -0.47
N VAL A 218 -16.86 -25.94 0.31
CA VAL A 218 -16.62 -26.08 1.75
C VAL A 218 -17.39 -24.99 2.50
N ARG A 219 -18.03 -25.34 3.61
CA ARG A 219 -18.57 -24.35 4.57
C ARG A 219 -17.50 -24.02 5.62
N PHE A 220 -17.29 -22.74 5.89
CA PHE A 220 -16.23 -22.29 6.80
C PHE A 220 -16.74 -22.10 8.22
N GLU A 221 -15.95 -22.56 9.19
CA GLU A 221 -16.25 -22.36 10.61
C GLU A 221 -16.23 -20.87 10.98
N ASP A 222 -16.96 -20.52 12.04
CA ASP A 222 -17.03 -19.14 12.53
C ASP A 222 -15.70 -18.67 13.12
N GLU A 223 -15.02 -19.55 13.85
CA GLU A 223 -13.77 -19.22 14.53
C GLU A 223 -12.57 -19.27 13.57
N PRO A 224 -11.58 -18.39 13.76
CA PRO A 224 -10.33 -18.46 13.02
C PRO A 224 -9.43 -19.58 13.53
N ASP A 225 -8.35 -19.85 12.79
CA ASP A 225 -7.24 -20.67 13.26
C ASP A 225 -6.49 -19.94 14.39
N ILE A 226 -6.88 -20.25 15.64
CA ILE A 226 -6.34 -19.64 16.85
C ILE A 226 -4.84 -19.93 17.01
N GLU A 227 -4.38 -21.11 16.62
CA GLU A 227 -2.97 -21.47 16.72
C GLU A 227 -2.13 -20.63 15.75
N LEU A 228 -2.57 -20.52 14.49
CA LEU A 228 -1.95 -19.66 13.50
C LEU A 228 -1.88 -18.21 13.98
N LEU A 229 -2.99 -17.64 14.43
CA LEU A 229 -3.04 -16.25 14.90
C LEU A 229 -2.16 -16.00 16.11
N SER A 230 -2.17 -16.93 17.08
CA SER A 230 -1.33 -16.85 18.29
C SER A 230 0.15 -16.90 17.93
N ARG A 231 0.54 -17.85 17.08
CA ARG A 231 1.92 -17.98 16.58
C ARG A 231 2.38 -16.72 15.85
N ARG A 232 1.54 -16.17 14.96
CA ARG A 232 1.86 -14.95 14.20
C ARG A 232 1.98 -13.72 15.10
N THR A 233 1.09 -13.60 16.09
CA THR A 233 1.14 -12.53 17.08
C THR A 233 2.45 -12.60 17.87
N GLN A 234 2.81 -13.77 18.39
CA GLN A 234 4.08 -13.96 19.12
C GLN A 234 5.30 -13.61 18.26
N GLN A 235 5.36 -14.10 17.02
CA GLN A 235 6.45 -13.77 16.11
C GLN A 235 6.57 -12.27 15.86
N PHE A 236 5.44 -11.58 15.63
CA PHE A 236 5.45 -10.14 15.43
C PHE A 236 5.96 -9.41 16.67
N LEU A 237 5.44 -9.73 17.86
CA LEU A 237 5.82 -9.06 19.11
C LEU A 237 7.30 -9.29 19.43
N GLN A 238 7.80 -10.51 19.26
CA GLN A 238 9.22 -10.83 19.47
C GLN A 238 10.15 -10.06 18.52
N GLN A 239 9.78 -9.93 17.25
CA GLN A 239 10.61 -9.26 16.24
C GLN A 239 10.54 -7.74 16.33
N SER A 240 9.39 -7.20 16.72
CA SER A 240 9.16 -5.75 16.74
C SER A 240 9.47 -5.09 18.08
N GLY A 241 9.41 -5.84 19.19
CA GLY A 241 9.52 -5.30 20.54
C GLY A 241 8.30 -4.47 20.96
N PHE A 242 7.20 -4.50 20.19
CA PHE A 242 5.97 -3.82 20.60
C PHE A 242 5.28 -4.55 21.73
N GLU A 243 4.61 -3.78 22.59
CA GLU A 243 3.69 -4.29 23.60
C GLU A 243 2.27 -3.89 23.19
N TRP A 244 1.41 -4.88 23.01
CA TRP A 244 0.02 -4.65 22.59
C TRP A 244 -0.92 -4.88 23.77
N LYS A 245 -1.92 -4.02 23.91
CA LYS A 245 -3.02 -4.25 24.83
C LYS A 245 -3.98 -5.27 24.21
N ALA A 246 -4.26 -6.35 24.94
CA ALA A 246 -5.16 -7.39 24.48
C ALA A 246 -6.55 -6.80 24.18
N ALA A 247 -7.08 -7.11 22.99
CA ALA A 247 -8.38 -6.64 22.51
C ALA A 247 -8.57 -5.11 22.62
N TYR A 248 -7.51 -4.33 22.38
CA TYR A 248 -7.56 -2.86 22.38
C TYR A 248 -8.63 -2.33 21.42
N ARG A 249 -9.41 -1.35 21.89
CA ARG A 249 -10.51 -0.73 21.15
C ARG A 249 -10.38 0.78 21.23
N MET A 250 -10.94 1.46 20.23
CA MET A 250 -11.21 2.88 20.35
C MET A 250 -12.30 3.10 21.41
N LEU A 251 -12.00 3.84 22.48
CA LEU A 251 -12.90 4.07 23.62
C LEU A 251 -13.27 5.55 23.73
N GLU A 252 -14.56 5.86 23.89
CA GLU A 252 -15.04 7.24 24.08
C GLU A 252 -14.55 7.86 25.40
N GLU A 253 -14.42 7.06 26.47
CA GLU A 253 -14.02 7.54 27.81
C GLU A 253 -12.57 8.04 27.87
N GLN A 254 -11.69 7.53 26.99
CA GLN A 254 -10.29 7.96 26.93
C GLN A 254 -10.12 9.35 26.27
N ASP A 255 -11.10 9.82 25.52
CA ASP A 255 -11.06 11.15 24.90
C ASP A 255 -11.40 12.28 25.89
N ALA A 256 -12.14 11.98 26.97
CA ALA A 256 -12.48 12.96 28.01
C ALA A 256 -11.28 13.25 28.94
N ASP A 257 -10.61 12.20 29.44
CA ASP A 257 -9.41 12.34 30.28
C ASP A 257 -8.23 12.94 29.50
N ASN A 258 -8.11 12.62 28.21
CA ASN A 258 -7.06 13.19 27.38
C ASN A 258 -7.34 14.64 26.95
N ARG A 259 -8.60 15.10 26.95
CA ARG A 259 -8.92 16.53 26.76
C ARG A 259 -8.39 17.40 27.89
N GLU A 260 -8.43 16.94 29.14
CA GLU A 260 -7.81 17.67 30.26
C GLU A 260 -6.29 17.74 30.14
N LEU A 261 -5.63 16.66 29.70
CA LEU A 261 -4.19 16.64 29.39
C LEU A 261 -3.83 17.62 28.25
N VAL A 262 -4.66 17.72 27.21
CA VAL A 262 -4.47 18.66 26.09
C VAL A 262 -4.67 20.12 26.53
N ILE A 263 -5.66 20.40 27.38
CA ILE A 263 -5.90 21.74 27.96
C ILE A 263 -4.74 22.16 28.87
N ASN A 264 -4.18 21.22 29.64
CA ASN A 264 -3.03 21.51 30.50
C ASN A 264 -1.71 21.67 29.71
N ALA A 265 -1.52 20.91 28.63
CA ALA A 265 -0.36 21.06 27.74
C ALA A 265 -0.38 22.37 26.94
N THR A 266 -1.57 22.88 26.55
CA THR A 266 -1.70 24.19 25.89
C THR A 266 -1.48 25.38 26.83
N ARG A 267 -1.58 25.17 28.15
CA ARG A 267 -1.27 26.19 29.17
C ARG A 267 0.22 26.30 29.51
N HIS A 268 1.05 25.36 29.07
CA HIS A 268 2.51 25.43 29.18
C HIS A 268 3.12 25.77 27.81
N ALA A 269 2.79 26.94 27.28
CA ALA A 269 3.68 27.62 26.36
C ALA A 269 4.89 28.10 27.16
N ALA A 270 5.93 27.26 27.23
CA ALA A 270 7.17 27.58 27.92
C ALA A 270 8.04 28.56 27.10
N PRO A 271 8.90 29.35 27.75
CA PRO A 271 9.58 30.52 27.18
C PRO A 271 10.64 30.15 26.14
N GLN A 272 11.02 31.14 25.32
CA GLN A 272 12.07 31.03 24.32
C GLN A 272 13.42 30.67 24.98
N ASP A 273 13.94 29.47 24.71
CA ASP A 273 15.19 28.93 25.26
C ASP A 273 16.19 28.62 24.11
N PRO A 274 17.51 28.84 24.26
CA PRO A 274 18.52 28.69 23.19
C PRO A 274 18.71 27.26 22.66
N ALA A 275 18.08 26.25 23.26
CA ALA A 275 18.12 24.85 22.84
C ALA A 275 17.46 24.57 21.47
N ARG A 276 16.72 25.54 20.89
CA ARG A 276 16.10 25.41 19.55
C ARG A 276 17.11 25.13 18.43
N MET A 277 18.30 25.73 18.46
CA MET A 277 19.28 25.57 17.37
C MET A 277 19.77 24.13 17.21
N HIS A 278 19.89 23.38 18.31
CA HIS A 278 20.37 22.00 18.27
C HIS A 278 19.27 21.03 17.82
N VAL A 279 18.01 21.33 18.17
CA VAL A 279 16.84 20.56 17.71
C VAL A 279 16.55 20.83 16.24
N ASP A 280 16.67 22.08 15.79
CA ASP A 280 16.53 22.45 14.37
C ASP A 280 17.60 21.77 13.51
N GLN A 281 18.84 21.63 14.02
CA GLN A 281 19.89 20.85 13.38
C GLN A 281 19.50 19.37 13.25
N ILE A 282 19.00 18.74 14.31
CA ILE A 282 18.56 17.33 14.27
C ILE A 282 17.39 17.13 13.31
N VAL A 283 16.44 18.07 13.25
CA VAL A 283 15.30 18.04 12.32
C VAL A 283 15.78 18.19 10.87
N ASN A 284 16.69 19.12 10.62
CA ASN A 284 17.28 19.31 9.30
C ASN A 284 18.12 18.10 8.88
N ASP A 285 18.90 17.51 9.78
CA ASP A 285 19.69 16.31 9.50
C ASP A 285 18.80 15.11 9.19
N ARG A 286 17.68 14.93 9.89
CA ARG A 286 16.70 13.88 9.54
C ARG A 286 15.97 14.17 8.23
N ARG A 287 15.71 15.43 7.92
CA ARG A 287 15.14 15.84 6.62
C ARG A 287 16.13 15.56 5.49
N ILE A 288 17.41 15.86 5.69
CA ILE A 288 18.51 15.55 4.77
C ILE A 288 18.65 14.05 4.61
N GLN A 289 18.70 13.28 5.69
CA GLN A 289 18.80 11.81 5.64
C GLN A 289 17.59 11.17 4.96
N SER A 290 16.38 11.71 5.17
CA SER A 290 15.18 11.31 4.42
C SER A 290 15.32 11.62 2.93
N LEU A 291 15.81 12.81 2.58
CA LEU A 291 16.07 13.19 1.18
C LEU A 291 17.17 12.34 0.53
N GLU A 292 18.23 12.00 1.26
CA GLU A 292 19.32 11.12 0.81
C GLU A 292 18.81 9.70 0.57
N ASN A 293 18.02 9.13 1.48
CA ASN A 293 17.40 7.83 1.30
C ASN A 293 16.43 7.83 0.10
N ARG A 294 15.69 8.93 -0.11
CA ARG A 294 14.81 9.11 -1.28
C ARG A 294 15.60 9.23 -2.58
N LEU A 295 16.74 9.92 -2.56
CA LEU A 295 17.66 10.04 -3.69
C LEU A 295 18.26 8.67 -4.04
N ALA A 296 18.71 7.91 -3.04
CA ALA A 296 19.23 6.56 -3.21
C ALA A 296 18.20 5.63 -3.87
N HIS A 297 16.95 5.67 -3.39
CA HIS A 297 15.87 4.87 -3.98
C HIS A 297 15.53 5.28 -5.42
N SER A 298 15.50 6.59 -5.71
CA SER A 298 15.34 7.10 -7.08
C SER A 298 16.47 6.65 -8.02
N TYR A 299 17.71 6.59 -7.53
CA TYR A 299 18.83 6.03 -8.31
C TYR A 299 18.69 4.53 -8.56
N GLU A 300 18.25 3.75 -7.58
CA GLU A 300 17.97 2.32 -7.77
C GLU A 300 16.87 2.09 -8.82
N GLU A 301 15.80 2.86 -8.77
CA GLU A 301 14.68 2.78 -9.71
C GLU A 301 15.10 3.21 -11.12
N ARG A 302 15.86 4.30 -11.24
CA ARG A 302 16.47 4.73 -12.51
C ARG A 302 17.38 3.65 -13.09
N ASN A 303 18.24 3.04 -12.27
CA ASN A 303 19.14 1.97 -12.71
C ASN A 303 18.35 0.74 -13.17
N ARG A 304 17.25 0.41 -12.49
CA ARG A 304 16.33 -0.65 -12.90
C ARG A 304 15.67 -0.36 -14.25
N LEU A 305 15.19 0.87 -14.48
CA LEU A 305 14.61 1.30 -15.74
C LEU A 305 15.63 1.30 -16.88
N ILE A 306 16.87 1.73 -16.62
CA ILE A 306 17.99 1.64 -17.58
C ILE A 306 18.26 0.18 -17.93
N ALA A 307 18.32 -0.72 -16.95
CA ALA A 307 18.53 -2.14 -17.18
C ALA A 307 17.38 -2.76 -18.00
N GLN A 308 16.12 -2.37 -17.72
CA GLN A 308 14.96 -2.78 -18.51
C GLN A 308 15.06 -2.26 -19.96
N LEU A 309 15.34 -0.98 -20.17
CA LEU A 309 15.53 -0.41 -21.52
C LEU A 309 16.65 -1.12 -22.29
N GLN A 310 17.77 -1.41 -21.64
CA GLN A 310 18.86 -2.18 -22.24
C GLN A 310 18.42 -3.61 -22.60
N SER A 311 17.59 -4.24 -21.77
CA SER A 311 17.02 -5.56 -22.06
C SER A 311 16.06 -5.53 -23.25
N TYR A 312 15.29 -4.45 -23.45
CA TYR A 312 14.43 -4.23 -24.62
C TYR A 312 15.20 -3.86 -25.89
N GLN A 313 16.42 -3.32 -25.77
CA GLN A 313 17.28 -3.00 -26.92
C GLN A 313 18.11 -4.21 -27.42
N ARG A 314 18.35 -5.22 -26.58
CA ARG A 314 19.11 -6.43 -26.94
C ARG A 314 18.48 -7.31 -28.05
N PRO A 315 17.15 -7.43 -28.22
CA PRO A 315 16.54 -8.14 -29.35
C PRO A 315 16.77 -7.44 -30.69
N ASN A 316 16.97 -6.12 -30.71
CA ASN A 316 17.06 -5.34 -31.94
C ASN A 316 18.47 -5.25 -32.54
N GLN A 317 19.52 -5.61 -31.80
CA GLN A 317 20.88 -5.69 -32.36
C GLN A 317 21.06 -6.94 -33.25
N GLY A 318 20.39 -8.06 -32.93
CA GLY A 318 20.41 -9.27 -33.77
C GLY A 318 19.67 -9.11 -35.12
N LEU A 319 18.62 -8.28 -35.16
CA LEU A 319 17.86 -7.98 -36.38
C LEU A 319 18.63 -7.06 -37.36
N ARG A 320 19.47 -6.15 -36.87
CA ARG A 320 20.33 -5.32 -37.73
C ARG A 320 21.49 -6.11 -38.35
N TYR A 321 22.05 -7.10 -37.66
CA TYR A 321 23.06 -7.97 -38.25
C TYR A 321 22.46 -8.97 -39.26
N ARG A 322 21.23 -9.47 -39.01
CA ARG A 322 20.52 -10.34 -39.97
C ARG A 322 20.09 -9.63 -41.25
N SER A 323 19.69 -8.35 -41.18
CA SER A 323 19.34 -7.58 -42.39
C SER A 323 20.56 -7.19 -43.24
N LEU A 324 21.73 -6.97 -42.61
CA LEU A 324 22.99 -6.76 -43.31
C LEU A 324 23.55 -8.05 -43.94
N PHE A 325 23.41 -9.21 -43.27
CA PHE A 325 23.77 -10.50 -43.85
C PHE A 325 22.85 -10.93 -45.00
N ALA A 326 21.54 -10.70 -44.89
CA ALA A 326 20.58 -10.97 -45.96
C ALA A 326 20.84 -10.09 -47.21
N ARG A 327 21.26 -8.83 -47.01
CA ARG A 327 21.69 -7.95 -48.13
C ARG A 327 23.02 -8.39 -48.77
N LYS A 328 23.94 -8.99 -48.02
CA LYS A 328 25.19 -9.55 -48.56
C LYS A 328 24.97 -10.85 -49.33
N LEU A 329 24.07 -11.72 -48.85
CA LEU A 329 23.67 -12.95 -49.55
C LEU A 329 22.85 -12.67 -50.81
N GLY A 330 21.95 -11.67 -50.78
CA GLY A 330 21.21 -11.24 -51.97
C GLY A 330 22.10 -10.70 -53.10
N ARG A 331 23.20 -10.00 -52.77
CA ARG A 331 24.20 -9.55 -53.76
C ARG A 331 25.07 -10.69 -54.31
N LEU A 332 25.37 -11.72 -53.51
CA LEU A 332 26.07 -12.91 -54.00
C LEU A 332 25.18 -13.77 -54.91
N ALA A 333 23.89 -13.92 -54.57
CA ALA A 333 22.93 -14.64 -55.39
C ALA A 333 22.68 -13.94 -56.74
N SER A 334 22.65 -12.60 -56.80
CA SER A 334 22.50 -11.88 -58.08
C SER A 334 23.75 -11.98 -58.97
N VAL A 335 24.94 -12.03 -58.39
CA VAL A 335 26.20 -12.19 -59.14
C VAL A 335 26.30 -13.62 -59.70
N VAL A 336 25.97 -14.65 -58.93
CA VAL A 336 26.01 -16.05 -59.38
C VAL A 336 24.90 -16.36 -60.41
N LEU A 337 23.71 -15.78 -60.29
CA LEU A 337 22.66 -15.93 -61.31
C LEU A 337 22.99 -15.15 -62.61
N SER A 338 23.73 -14.04 -62.52
CA SER A 338 24.22 -13.32 -63.71
C SER A 338 25.40 -14.00 -64.41
N SER A 339 26.18 -14.84 -63.71
CA SER A 339 27.28 -15.62 -64.30
C SER A 339 26.82 -16.96 -64.89
N ILE A 340 25.75 -17.56 -64.37
CA ILE A 340 25.16 -18.81 -64.90
C ILE A 340 24.28 -18.56 -66.13
N GLY A 341 23.79 -17.34 -66.33
CA GLY A 341 23.03 -16.93 -67.53
C GLY A 341 23.89 -16.56 -68.76
N LYS A 342 25.22 -16.55 -68.66
CA LYS A 342 26.15 -16.17 -69.75
C LYS A 342 26.94 -17.33 -70.38
N GLU A 343 26.72 -18.58 -69.95
CA GLU A 343 27.39 -19.78 -70.50
C GLU A 343 26.50 -20.71 -71.34
N LYS A 344 25.27 -20.31 -71.67
CA LYS A 344 24.45 -20.99 -72.70
C LYS A 344 23.94 -20.01 -73.73
N GLY A 345 24.81 -19.66 -74.67
CA GLY A 345 24.48 -18.84 -75.82
C GLY A 345 25.71 -18.39 -76.61
N GLY A 346 26.36 -19.32 -77.31
CA GLY A 346 27.41 -18.95 -78.26
C GLY A 346 28.34 -20.07 -78.71
N ARG A 347 27.86 -20.97 -79.57
CA ARG A 347 28.54 -21.37 -80.82
C ARG A 347 27.66 -22.35 -81.61
N THR A 348 27.23 -21.85 -82.78
CA THR A 348 27.19 -22.51 -84.10
C THR A 348 27.33 -24.02 -84.15
#